data_AF-A0A3L6DJZ7-F1
#
_entry.id   AF-A0A3L6DJZ7-F1
#
_cell.length_a   1.000
_cell.length_b   1.000
_cell.length_c   1.000
_cell.angle_alpha   90.00
_cell.angle_beta   90.00
_cell.angle_gamma   90.00
#
_symmetry.space_group_name_H-M   'P 1'
#
loop_
_entity.id
_entity.type
_entity.pdbx_description
1 polymer ?
#
loop_
_entity_poly.entity_id
_entity_poly.type
_entity_poly.pdbx_seq_one_letter_code
_entity_poly.pdbx_strand_id
1 'polypeptide(L)'
;MARQIATANGPTGYNRDYLFSMEKALASISHEDDSIIELANEVRKVLNRTKKTKITGANASLKSHAHYVFYYDLTRELFYYLKDILYINKQRLIAMEEMKKL
;
A
#
# COMPACT_ATOMS: atom_id res chain seq x y z
N MET A 1 -0.13 20.64 -5.18
CA MET A 1 -1.16 19.99 -4.34
C MET A 1 -0.59 18.92 -3.40
N ALA A 2 0.09 17.87 -3.91
CA ALA A 2 0.62 16.77 -3.07
C ALA A 2 1.45 17.23 -1.85
N ARG A 3 2.32 18.24 -2.00
CA ARG A 3 3.10 18.80 -0.88
C ARG A 3 2.21 19.34 0.24
N GLN A 4 1.11 20.00 -0.09
CA GLN A 4 0.18 20.54 0.91
C GLN A 4 -0.52 19.41 1.65
N ILE A 5 -1.00 18.38 0.93
CA ILE A 5 -1.64 17.20 1.54
C ILE A 5 -0.68 16.45 2.46
N ALA A 6 0.58 16.30 2.06
CA ALA A 6 1.60 15.63 2.85
C ALA A 6 1.82 16.29 4.22
N THR A 7 1.74 17.62 4.29
CA THR A 7 2.05 18.40 5.50
C THR A 7 0.83 18.89 6.26
N ALA A 8 -0.33 19.01 5.61
CA ALA A 8 -1.54 19.55 6.22
C ALA A 8 -2.09 18.61 7.30
N ASN A 9 -2.49 19.20 8.42
CA ASN A 9 -3.06 18.54 9.58
C ASN A 9 -4.26 19.35 10.07
N GLY A 10 -5.36 18.66 10.38
CA GLY A 10 -6.55 19.25 11.00
C GLY A 10 -6.77 18.72 12.42
N PRO A 11 -7.88 19.11 13.06
CA PRO A 11 -8.28 18.59 14.37
C PRO A 11 -8.39 17.06 14.42
N THR A 12 -8.64 16.44 13.27
CA THR A 12 -8.89 15.01 13.13
C THR A 12 -7.71 14.24 12.53
N GLY A 13 -6.54 14.88 12.36
CA GLY A 13 -5.32 14.24 11.86
C GLY A 13 -4.88 14.73 10.48
N TYR A 14 -3.93 14.01 9.89
CA TYR A 14 -3.25 14.45 8.67
C TYR A 14 -4.05 14.18 7.41
N ASN A 15 -4.05 15.13 6.49
CA ASN A 15 -4.76 15.00 5.21
C ASN A 15 -4.29 13.81 4.38
N ARG A 16 -2.98 13.47 4.42
CA ARG A 16 -2.42 12.30 3.73
C ARG A 16 -3.02 10.97 4.20
N ASP A 17 -3.42 10.87 5.47
CA ASP A 17 -3.91 9.61 6.04
C ASP A 17 -5.33 9.32 5.51
N TYR A 18 -6.14 10.37 5.29
CA TYR A 18 -7.42 10.28 4.60
C TYR A 18 -7.25 9.85 3.13
N LEU A 19 -6.29 10.44 2.42
CA LEU A 19 -6.01 10.09 1.03
C LEU A 19 -5.64 8.60 0.88
N PHE A 20 -4.76 8.07 1.74
CA PHE A 20 -4.39 6.65 1.71
C PHE A 20 -5.53 5.73 2.14
N SER A 21 -6.36 6.16 3.09
CA SER A 21 -7.54 5.39 3.48
C SER A 21 -8.56 5.31 2.35
N MET A 22 -8.71 6.39 1.58
CA MET A 22 -9.60 6.44 0.42
C MET A 22 -9.09 5.55 -0.73
N GLU A 23 -7.81 5.64 -1.08
CA GLU A 23 -7.17 4.75 -2.06
C GLU A 23 -7.39 3.27 -1.70
N LYS A 24 -7.17 2.91 -0.42
CA LYS A 24 -7.39 1.55 0.08
C LYS A 24 -8.86 1.11 0.02
N ALA A 25 -9.80 2.00 0.39
CA ALA A 25 -11.21 1.70 0.36
C ALA A 25 -11.71 1.47 -1.08
N LEU A 26 -11.28 2.31 -2.02
CA LEU A 26 -11.55 2.19 -3.45
C LEU A 26 -11.03 0.87 -4.03
N ALA A 27 -9.78 0.51 -3.72
CA ALA A 27 -9.22 -0.79 -4.10
C ALA A 27 -10.02 -1.97 -3.50
N SER A 28 -10.49 -1.85 -2.25
CA SER A 28 -11.24 -2.92 -1.58
C SER A 28 -12.62 -3.21 -2.18
N ILE A 29 -13.20 -2.24 -2.90
CA ILE A 29 -14.45 -2.41 -3.65
C ILE A 29 -14.21 -2.64 -5.15
N SER A 30 -12.95 -2.90 -5.55
CA SER A 30 -12.53 -3.06 -6.95
C SER A 30 -12.87 -1.87 -7.85
N HIS A 31 -12.91 -0.66 -7.29
CA HIS A 31 -13.18 0.57 -8.01
C HIS A 31 -11.98 1.51 -7.89
N GLU A 32 -10.97 1.27 -8.72
CA GLU A 32 -9.76 2.10 -8.76
C GLU A 32 -10.05 3.48 -9.38
N ASP A 33 -9.35 4.50 -8.89
CA ASP A 33 -9.38 5.86 -9.43
C ASP A 33 -7.95 6.32 -9.67
N ASP A 34 -7.58 6.46 -10.95
CA ASP A 34 -6.24 6.84 -11.38
C ASP A 34 -5.77 8.18 -10.77
N SER A 35 -6.69 9.13 -10.59
CA SER A 35 -6.36 10.45 -10.03
C SER A 35 -6.00 10.34 -8.55
N ILE A 36 -6.69 9.47 -7.81
CA ILE A 36 -6.40 9.21 -6.40
C ILE A 36 -5.09 8.45 -6.25
N ILE A 37 -4.86 7.45 -7.09
CA ILE A 37 -3.63 6.66 -7.10
C ILE A 37 -2.42 7.55 -7.44
N GLU A 38 -2.51 8.37 -8.49
CA GLU A 38 -1.44 9.30 -8.88
C GLU A 38 -1.14 10.29 -7.74
N LEU A 39 -2.17 10.88 -7.14
CA LEU A 39 -2.00 11.85 -6.06
C LEU A 39 -1.39 11.20 -4.81
N ALA A 40 -1.83 9.99 -4.44
CA ALA A 40 -1.26 9.24 -3.32
C ALA A 40 0.23 8.95 -3.54
N ASN A 41 0.60 8.56 -4.76
CA ASN A 41 1.98 8.33 -5.15
C ASN A 41 2.84 9.62 -5.09
N GLU A 42 2.33 10.76 -5.54
CA GLU A 42 3.02 12.04 -5.40
C GLU A 42 3.20 12.46 -3.92
N VAL A 43 2.20 12.19 -3.07
CA VAL A 43 2.31 12.43 -1.62
C VAL A 43 3.39 11.54 -0.99
N ARG A 44 3.45 10.24 -1.34
CA ARG A 44 4.54 9.34 -0.90
C ARG A 44 5.92 9.85 -1.30
N LYS A 45 6.08 10.33 -2.55
CA LYS A 45 7.35 10.91 -3.05
C LYS A 45 7.78 12.13 -2.22
N VAL A 46 6.86 13.03 -1.90
CA VAL A 46 7.16 14.21 -1.06
C VAL A 46 7.65 13.79 0.32
N LEU A 47 6.96 12.85 0.99
CA LEU A 47 7.33 12.39 2.34
C LEU A 47 8.72 11.73 2.35
N ASN A 48 9.06 10.97 1.30
CA ASN A 48 10.37 10.34 1.17
C ASN A 48 11.50 11.36 0.95
N ARG A 49 11.24 12.46 0.22
CA ARG A 49 12.19 13.57 0.08
C ARG A 49 12.46 14.25 1.42
N THR A 50 11.43 14.54 2.21
CA THR A 50 11.58 15.19 3.53
C THR A 50 12.34 14.32 4.53
N LYS A 51 12.17 13.00 4.47
CA LYS A 51 12.96 12.07 5.28
C LYS A 51 14.45 12.13 4.92
N LYS A 52 14.79 12.23 3.63
CA LYS A 52 16.18 12.31 3.14
C LYS A 52 16.90 13.59 3.57
N THR A 53 16.19 14.72 3.70
CA THR A 53 16.78 16.00 4.15
C THR A 53 17.02 16.07 5.66
N LYS A 54 16.33 15.26 6.48
CA LYS A 54 16.58 15.19 7.93
C LYS A 54 17.85 14.42 8.31
N ILE A 55 18.43 13.66 7.38
CA ILE A 55 19.58 12.77 7.63
C ILE A 55 20.94 13.45 7.35
N THR A 56 20.96 14.72 6.95
CA THR A 56 22.20 15.43 6.59
C THR A 56 22.82 16.27 7.72
N GLY A 57 22.38 16.06 8.97
CA GLY A 57 23.02 16.64 10.16
C GLY A 57 23.36 15.53 11.15
N ALA A 58 24.65 15.17 11.22
CA ALA A 58 25.26 14.15 12.08
C ALA A 58 25.08 12.67 11.66
N ASN A 59 26.09 12.17 10.96
CA ASN A 59 26.69 10.83 11.08
C ASN A 59 25.75 9.64 11.36
N ALA A 60 25.28 8.97 10.31
CA ALA A 60 25.13 7.51 10.33
C ALA A 60 25.07 6.95 8.91
N SER A 61 26.06 6.12 8.59
CA SER A 61 25.97 5.12 7.53
C SER A 61 24.66 4.33 7.70
N LEU A 62 23.71 4.46 6.79
CA LEU A 62 22.59 3.51 6.68
C LEU A 62 22.45 3.03 5.24
N LYS A 63 23.06 1.86 5.05
CA LYS A 63 22.93 1.00 3.88
C LYS A 63 21.47 0.51 3.74
N SER A 64 21.01 0.47 2.49
CA SER A 64 20.16 -0.60 1.92
C SER A 64 18.76 -0.94 2.49
N HIS A 65 17.94 0.03 2.95
CA HIS A 65 16.53 -0.28 3.31
C HIS A 65 15.44 0.38 2.43
N ALA A 66 15.78 1.32 1.54
CA ALA A 66 14.78 1.98 0.69
C ALA A 66 14.26 1.08 -0.46
N HIS A 67 15.07 0.14 -0.94
CA HIS A 67 14.65 -0.87 -1.92
C HIS A 67 13.64 -1.86 -1.31
N TYR A 68 13.79 -2.17 -0.01
CA TYR A 68 12.93 -3.10 0.69
C TYR A 68 11.49 -2.62 0.82
N VAL A 69 11.24 -1.32 1.08
CA VAL A 69 9.86 -0.82 1.30
C VAL A 69 9.00 -0.90 0.03
N PHE A 70 9.57 -0.60 -1.16
CA PHE A 70 8.87 -0.77 -2.44
C PHE A 70 8.68 -2.25 -2.80
N TYR A 71 9.69 -3.09 -2.49
CA TYR A 71 9.57 -4.53 -2.65
C TYR A 71 8.49 -5.11 -1.72
N TYR A 72 8.36 -4.62 -0.49
CA TYR A 72 7.33 -5.04 0.46
C TYR A 72 5.92 -4.67 0.01
N ASP A 73 5.72 -3.54 -0.71
CA ASP A 73 4.40 -3.18 -1.24
C ASP A 73 3.98 -4.09 -2.41
N LEU A 74 4.86 -4.26 -3.42
CA LEU A 74 4.61 -5.18 -4.54
C LEU A 74 4.49 -6.63 -4.08
N THR A 75 5.31 -7.06 -3.12
CA THR A 75 5.23 -8.43 -2.57
C THR A 75 4.04 -8.62 -1.64
N ARG A 76 3.53 -7.57 -0.97
CA ARG A 76 2.24 -7.65 -0.25
C ARG A 76 1.08 -7.83 -1.21
N GLU A 77 1.05 -7.06 -2.28
CA GLU A 77 0.00 -7.13 -3.30
C GLU A 77 -0.02 -8.51 -3.98
N LEU A 78 1.14 -9.01 -4.40
CA LEU A 78 1.28 -10.38 -4.92
C LEU A 78 0.95 -11.44 -3.85
N PHE A 79 1.31 -11.22 -2.58
CA PHE A 79 0.99 -12.14 -1.48
C PHE A 79 -0.52 -12.25 -1.23
N TYR A 80 -1.24 -11.12 -1.20
CA TYR A 80 -2.69 -11.12 -1.02
C TYR A 80 -3.38 -11.78 -2.22
N TYR A 81 -2.97 -11.45 -3.45
CA TYR A 81 -3.49 -12.06 -4.67
C TYR A 81 -3.28 -13.59 -4.69
N LEU A 82 -2.08 -14.05 -4.36
CA LEU A 82 -1.77 -15.49 -4.29
C LEU A 82 -2.54 -16.20 -3.16
N LYS A 83 -2.73 -15.55 -2.02
CA LYS A 83 -3.50 -16.10 -0.89
C LYS A 83 -4.97 -16.30 -1.25
N ASP A 84 -5.57 -15.35 -1.96
CA ASP A 84 -6.97 -15.43 -2.40
C ASP A 84 -7.16 -16.54 -3.44
N ILE A 85 -6.26 -16.66 -4.42
CA ILE A 85 -6.26 -17.77 -5.40
C ILE A 85 -6.14 -19.13 -4.70
N LEU A 86 -5.22 -19.26 -3.75
CA LEU A 86 -5.01 -20.50 -3.02
C LEU A 86 -6.25 -20.90 -2.20
N TYR A 87 -6.89 -19.92 -1.57
CA TYR A 87 -8.13 -20.13 -0.81
C TYR A 87 -9.26 -20.63 -1.72
N ILE A 88 -9.48 -19.98 -2.87
CA ILE A 88 -10.50 -20.39 -3.85
C ILE A 88 -10.27 -21.83 -4.33
N ASN A 89 -9.02 -22.16 -4.69
CA ASN A 89 -8.68 -23.49 -5.17
C ASN A 89 -8.86 -24.57 -4.08
N LYS A 90 -8.54 -24.25 -2.82
CA LYS A 90 -8.77 -25.15 -1.69
C LYS A 90 -10.26 -25.46 -1.52
N GLN A 91 -11.13 -24.44 -1.57
CA GLN A 91 -12.58 -24.64 -1.45
C GLN A 91 -13.16 -25.47 -2.62
N ARG A 92 -12.67 -25.24 -3.84
CA ARG A 92 -13.06 -26.04 -5.02
C ARG A 92 -12.64 -27.50 -4.88
N LEU A 93 -11.43 -27.77 -4.38
CA LEU A 93 -10.95 -29.14 -4.18
C LEU A 93 -11.80 -29.89 -3.15
N ILE A 94 -12.11 -29.24 -2.02
CA ILE A 94 -12.98 -29.81 -0.99
C ILE A 94 -14.36 -30.14 -1.56
N ALA A 95 -14.98 -29.22 -2.30
CA ALA A 95 -16.28 -29.44 -2.92
C ALA A 95 -16.26 -30.62 -3.93
N MET A 96 -15.20 -30.76 -4.72
CA MET A 96 -15.04 -31.90 -5.64
C MET A 96 -14.87 -33.23 -4.91
N GLU A 97 -14.20 -33.24 -3.76
CA GLU A 97 -13.95 -34.44 -2.96
C GLU A 97 -15.20 -34.88 -2.18
N GLU A 98 -16.05 -33.94 -1.77
CA GLU A 98 -17.38 -34.22 -1.23
C GLU A 98 -18.33 -34.77 -2.29
N MET A 99 -18.31 -34.23 -3.52
CA MET A 99 -19.12 -34.76 -4.63
C MET A 99 -18.74 -36.20 -5.02
N LYS A 100 -17.49 -36.62 -4.81
CA LYS A 100 -17.04 -38.00 -5.08
C LYS A 100 -17.44 -39.01 -4.00
N LYS A 101 -17.93 -38.55 -2.85
CA LYS A 101 -18.40 -39.40 -1.74
C LYS A 101 -19.90 -39.75 -1.84
N LEU A 102 -20.59 -39.19 -2.83
CA LEU A 102 -21.95 -39.53 -3.25
C LEU A 102 -21.91 -40.61 -4.34
#